data_AF-A0A0G4KYK9-F1
#
_entry.id   AF-A0A0G4KYK9-F1
#
_cell.length_a   1.000
_cell.length_b   1.000
_cell.length_c   1.000
_cell.angle_alpha   90.00
_cell.angle_beta   90.00
_cell.angle_gamma   90.00
#
_symmetry.space_group_name_H-M   'P 1'
#
loop_
_entity.id
_entity.type
_entity.pdbx_description
1 polymer ?
#
loop_
_entity_poly.entity_id
_entity_poly.type
_entity_poly.pdbx_seq_one_letter_code
_entity_poly.pdbx_strand_id
1 'polypeptide(L)'
;MAILQRLGLRRRSRFDPQTPLDAFLDSPLQTLISALYALLLTLRGRPYAPPTHNAIRVVCLSDTHDLLPADPVPEGDLLIHAGDLSTPGTAAALQAQIDFLAAQPHTHKVLVAGNHDAYFDPNARSLADRTFRTPLDLKGVHYLQHEALTLT
;
A
#
# COMPACT_ATOMS: atom_id res chain seq x y z
N MET A 1 34.67 21.45 9.31
CA MET A 1 33.19 21.41 9.37
C MET A 1 32.65 22.83 9.28
N ALA A 2 31.67 23.07 8.40
CA ALA A 2 31.06 24.38 8.27
C ALA A 2 30.24 24.74 9.52
N ILE A 3 30.15 26.03 9.85
CA ILE A 3 29.42 26.53 11.04
C ILE A 3 27.97 26.00 11.07
N LEU A 4 27.31 25.97 9.91
CA LEU A 4 25.94 25.44 9.78
C LEU A 4 25.82 23.95 10.14
N GLN A 5 26.85 23.14 9.90
CA GLN A 5 26.87 21.71 10.27
C GLN A 5 27.12 21.51 11.77
N ARG A 6 27.91 22.41 12.39
CA ARG A 6 28.12 22.44 13.84
C ARG A 6 26.85 22.84 14.59
N LEU A 7 26.07 23.76 14.01
CA LEU A 7 24.78 24.19 14.52
C LEU A 7 23.62 23.23 14.19
N GLY A 8 23.90 22.11 13.49
CA GLY A 8 22.88 21.13 13.11
C GLY A 8 21.89 21.61 12.04
N LEU A 9 22.15 22.77 11.42
CA LEU A 9 21.30 23.36 10.39
C LEU A 9 21.54 22.73 9.00
N ARG A 10 22.65 22.01 8.81
CA ARG A 10 22.94 21.24 7.58
C ARG A 10 23.44 19.84 7.91
N ARG A 11 23.14 18.89 7.05
CA ARG A 11 23.61 17.50 7.12
C ARG A 11 25.14 17.42 7.16
N ARG A 12 25.63 16.43 7.91
CA ARG A 12 27.07 16.18 8.10
C ARG A 12 27.60 15.22 7.05
N SER A 13 26.75 14.30 6.61
CA SER A 13 26.97 13.36 5.52
C SER A 13 25.88 13.51 4.45
N ARG A 14 26.19 13.15 3.20
CA ARG A 14 25.21 13.09 2.11
C ARG A 14 24.15 11.99 2.31
N PHE A 15 24.46 11.00 3.14
CA PHE A 15 23.58 9.88 3.48
C PHE A 15 22.68 10.18 4.67
N ASP A 16 22.92 11.29 5.38
CA ASP A 16 22.01 11.74 6.45
C ASP A 16 20.74 12.34 5.82
N PRO A 17 19.58 12.24 6.51
CA PRO A 17 18.36 12.93 6.09
C PRO A 17 18.61 14.43 5.86
N GLN A 18 17.98 14.98 4.82
CA GLN A 18 18.07 16.42 4.53
C GLN A 18 17.40 17.23 5.65
N THR A 19 18.07 18.29 6.11
CA THR A 19 17.42 19.32 6.94
C THR A 19 16.54 20.22 6.07
N PRO A 20 15.63 21.03 6.67
CA PRO A 20 14.86 22.02 5.92
C PRO A 20 15.74 23.01 5.15
N LEU A 21 16.88 23.39 5.73
CA LEU A 21 17.84 24.28 5.07
C LEU A 21 18.57 23.56 3.93
N ASP A 22 18.89 22.27 4.06
CA ASP A 22 19.43 21.48 2.95
C ASP A 22 18.43 21.38 1.80
N ALA A 23 17.17 21.05 2.09
CA ALA A 23 16.10 20.98 1.09
C ALA A 23 15.91 22.32 0.37
N PHE A 24 15.92 23.45 1.12
CA PHE A 24 15.79 24.79 0.54
C PHE A 24 16.99 25.17 -0.33
N LEU A 25 18.22 24.88 0.11
CA LEU A 25 19.43 25.20 -0.66
C LEU A 25 19.57 24.32 -1.91
N ASP A 26 19.16 23.04 -1.83
CA ASP A 26 19.23 22.11 -2.96
C ASP A 26 18.11 22.43 -3.99
N SER A 27 16.88 22.71 -3.53
CA SER A 27 15.71 22.97 -4.38
C SER A 27 14.77 24.04 -3.76
N PRO A 28 15.06 25.35 -3.92
CA PRO A 28 14.33 26.40 -3.21
C PRO A 28 12.86 26.50 -3.62
N LEU A 29 12.57 26.46 -4.93
CA LEU A 29 11.20 26.53 -5.43
C LEU A 29 10.36 25.33 -4.95
N GLN A 30 10.90 24.12 -5.04
CA GLN A 30 10.22 22.91 -4.57
C GLN A 30 9.92 22.99 -3.08
N THR A 31 10.90 23.39 -2.27
CA THR A 31 10.74 23.52 -0.82
C THR A 31 9.66 24.54 -0.46
N LEU A 32 9.64 25.69 -1.14
CA LEU A 32 8.61 26.71 -0.93
C LEU A 32 7.21 26.21 -1.33
N ILE A 33 7.09 25.54 -2.49
CA ILE A 33 5.82 24.96 -2.95
C ILE A 33 5.34 23.86 -2.00
N SER A 34 6.22 22.98 -1.53
CA SER A 34 5.88 21.92 -0.58
C SER A 34 5.43 22.48 0.77
N ALA A 35 6.11 23.51 1.29
CA ALA A 35 5.70 24.18 2.53
C ALA A 35 4.34 24.87 2.38
N LEU A 36 4.13 25.59 1.25
CA LEU A 36 2.84 26.20 0.95
C LEU A 36 1.74 25.14 0.80
N TYR A 37 2.00 24.04 0.11
CA TYR A 37 1.05 22.94 -0.06
C TYR A 37 0.69 22.30 1.28
N ALA A 38 1.67 22.03 2.15
CA ALA A 38 1.41 21.50 3.48
C ALA A 38 0.57 22.47 4.34
N LEU A 39 0.87 23.78 4.27
CA LEU A 39 0.05 24.81 4.92
C LEU A 39 -1.37 24.82 4.37
N LEU A 40 -1.54 24.78 3.04
CA LEU A 40 -2.86 24.73 2.40
C LEU A 40 -3.63 23.47 2.78
N LEU A 41 -2.99 22.31 2.86
CA LEU A 41 -3.63 21.07 3.34
C LEU A 41 -4.05 21.18 4.81
N THR A 42 -3.21 21.79 5.64
CA THR A 42 -3.53 22.03 7.06
C THR A 42 -4.73 22.96 7.20
N LEU A 43 -4.77 24.05 6.42
CA LEU A 43 -5.88 25.01 6.41
C LEU A 43 -7.16 24.46 5.78
N ARG A 44 -7.04 23.58 4.78
CA ARG A 44 -8.17 22.88 4.14
C ARG A 44 -8.91 21.96 5.11
N GLY A 45 -8.23 21.49 6.16
CA GLY A 45 -8.75 20.48 7.07
C GLY A 45 -8.80 19.08 6.45
N ARG A 46 -9.30 18.10 7.20
CA ARG A 46 -9.42 16.72 6.70
C ARG A 46 -10.39 16.71 5.52
N PRO A 47 -10.02 16.16 4.35
CA PRO A 47 -10.90 16.10 3.20
C PRO A 47 -12.14 15.22 3.44
N TYR A 48 -12.15 14.44 4.53
CA TYR A 48 -13.20 13.49 4.87
C TYR A 48 -13.75 13.76 6.27
N ALA A 49 -15.01 14.17 6.33
CA ALA A 49 -15.84 14.01 7.51
C ALA A 49 -16.56 12.65 7.38
N PRO A 50 -16.39 11.71 8.34
CA PRO A 50 -17.07 10.43 8.26
C PRO A 50 -18.59 10.65 8.26
N PRO A 51 -19.36 9.91 7.42
CA PRO A 51 -20.81 10.00 7.38
C PRO A 51 -21.41 9.74 8.75
N THR A 52 -22.48 10.47 9.07
CA THR A 52 -22.99 10.53 10.44
C THR A 52 -23.74 9.27 10.86
N HIS A 53 -24.36 8.49 9.95
CA HIS A 53 -24.91 7.15 10.24
C HIS A 53 -25.01 6.25 8.98
N ASN A 54 -24.80 4.93 9.14
CA ASN A 54 -25.03 3.84 8.17
C ASN A 54 -24.23 3.82 6.86
N ALA A 55 -23.10 4.53 6.76
CA ALA A 55 -22.24 4.41 5.58
C ALA A 55 -21.28 3.22 5.70
N ILE A 56 -21.18 2.46 4.61
CA ILE A 56 -20.17 1.40 4.46
C ILE A 56 -18.81 2.06 4.29
N ARG A 57 -17.84 1.63 5.10
CA ARG A 57 -16.44 2.02 4.95
C ARG A 57 -15.70 0.99 4.12
N VAL A 58 -15.25 1.42 2.95
CA VAL A 58 -14.40 0.63 2.06
C VAL A 58 -12.96 1.08 2.22
N VAL A 59 -12.05 0.13 2.47
CA VAL A 59 -10.61 0.32 2.53
C VAL A 59 -10.00 -0.31 1.30
N CYS A 60 -9.25 0.47 0.53
CA CYS A 60 -8.66 0.02 -0.73
C CYS A 60 -7.13 0.01 -0.62
N LEU A 61 -6.53 -1.12 -0.99
CA LEU A 61 -5.11 -1.34 -1.19
C LEU A 61 -4.88 -1.78 -2.65
N SER A 62 -3.67 -1.59 -3.16
CA SER A 62 -3.27 -2.02 -4.51
C SER A 62 -1.75 -1.98 -4.62
N ASP A 63 -1.18 -2.73 -5.57
CA ASP A 63 0.23 -2.61 -5.99
C ASP A 63 1.21 -2.71 -4.80
N THR A 64 0.94 -3.62 -3.87
CA THR A 64 1.76 -3.79 -2.67
C THR A 64 3.09 -4.49 -2.97
N HIS A 65 3.16 -5.33 -4.01
CA HIS A 65 4.40 -5.98 -4.44
C HIS A 65 5.23 -6.60 -3.29
N ASP A 66 4.57 -7.43 -2.49
CA ASP A 66 5.08 -8.08 -1.28
C ASP A 66 5.34 -7.15 -0.08
N LEU A 67 5.12 -5.84 -0.21
CA LEU A 67 5.30 -4.88 0.88
C LEU A 67 4.09 -4.88 1.81
N LEU A 68 4.34 -5.25 3.06
CA LEU A 68 3.35 -5.10 4.12
C LEU A 68 3.42 -3.67 4.69
N PRO A 69 2.29 -3.00 4.91
CA PRO A 69 2.28 -1.66 5.48
C PRO A 69 2.89 -1.66 6.88
N ALA A 70 3.73 -0.65 7.16
CA ALA A 70 4.36 -0.46 8.46
C ALA A 70 3.36 0.00 9.53
N ASP A 71 2.33 0.73 9.09
CA ASP A 71 1.22 1.17 9.93
C ASP A 71 0.04 0.19 9.82
N PRO A 72 -0.80 0.08 10.86
CA PRO A 72 -2.02 -0.72 10.79
C PRO A 72 -2.93 -0.27 9.64
N VAL A 73 -3.50 -1.24 8.91
CA VAL A 73 -4.55 -0.96 7.92
C VAL A 73 -5.75 -0.34 8.66
N PRO A 74 -6.31 0.79 8.20
CA PRO A 74 -7.46 1.40 8.85
C PRO A 74 -8.63 0.42 8.96
N GLU A 75 -9.38 0.49 10.05
CA GLU A 75 -10.63 -0.26 10.22
C GLU A 75 -11.65 0.10 9.13
N GLY A 76 -12.45 -0.88 8.70
CA GLY A 76 -13.54 -0.73 7.75
C GLY A 76 -14.38 -2.00 7.59
N ASP A 77 -15.51 -1.88 6.89
CA ASP A 77 -16.44 -3.00 6.67
C ASP A 77 -15.96 -3.92 5.54
N LEU A 78 -15.34 -3.33 4.51
CA LEU A 78 -14.86 -4.02 3.32
C LEU A 78 -13.41 -3.61 3.01
N LEU A 79 -12.51 -4.59 2.97
CA LEU A 79 -11.15 -4.44 2.46
C LEU A 79 -11.07 -4.94 1.02
N ILE A 80 -10.53 -4.14 0.11
CA ILE A 80 -10.29 -4.52 -1.28
C ILE A 80 -8.79 -4.41 -1.57
N HIS A 81 -8.17 -5.46 -2.11
CA HIS A 81 -6.88 -5.37 -2.77
C HIS A 81 -7.06 -5.46 -4.29
N ALA A 82 -6.69 -4.39 -5.00
CA ALA A 82 -7.00 -4.18 -6.41
C ALA A 82 -5.87 -4.60 -7.38
N GLY A 83 -5.21 -5.73 -7.09
CA GLY A 83 -4.14 -6.28 -7.94
C GLY A 83 -2.72 -6.01 -7.47
N ASP A 84 -1.78 -6.76 -8.04
CA ASP A 84 -0.33 -6.66 -7.83
C ASP A 84 0.08 -6.82 -6.37
N LEU A 85 -0.34 -7.94 -5.78
CA LEU A 85 0.02 -8.32 -4.40
C LEU A 85 1.48 -8.74 -4.30
N SER A 86 2.00 -9.41 -5.32
CA SER A 86 3.30 -10.04 -5.26
C SER A 86 4.20 -9.60 -6.39
N THR A 87 5.50 -9.44 -6.13
CA THR A 87 6.52 -9.20 -7.16
C THR A 87 6.79 -10.44 -8.01
N PRO A 88 7.08 -11.63 -7.42
CA PRO A 88 7.35 -12.84 -8.20
C PRO A 88 6.09 -13.55 -8.69
N GLY A 89 4.91 -13.25 -8.12
CA GLY A 89 3.64 -13.85 -8.53
C GLY A 89 3.52 -15.36 -8.26
N THR A 90 4.38 -15.93 -7.41
CA THR A 90 4.37 -17.35 -7.08
C THR A 90 3.30 -17.68 -6.04
N ALA A 91 2.89 -18.95 -5.98
CA ALA A 91 1.91 -19.40 -4.98
C ALA A 91 2.33 -19.05 -3.55
N ALA A 92 3.60 -19.28 -3.21
CA ALA A 92 4.11 -19.02 -1.86
C ALA A 92 4.10 -17.53 -1.49
N ALA A 93 4.50 -16.66 -2.43
CA ALA A 93 4.51 -15.22 -2.18
C ALA A 93 3.09 -14.66 -2.06
N LEU A 94 2.18 -15.10 -2.95
CA LEU A 94 0.77 -14.72 -2.87
C LEU A 94 0.09 -15.23 -1.60
N GLN A 95 0.43 -16.44 -1.14
CA GLN A 95 -0.13 -16.97 0.10
C GLN A 95 0.23 -16.08 1.31
N ALA A 96 1.46 -15.56 1.38
CA ALA A 96 1.84 -14.64 2.46
C ALA A 96 1.02 -13.34 2.44
N GLN A 97 0.69 -12.83 1.25
CA GLN A 97 -0.14 -11.62 1.10
C GLN A 97 -1.62 -11.90 1.41
N ILE A 98 -2.14 -13.05 0.97
CA ILE A 98 -3.49 -13.50 1.32
C ILE A 98 -3.63 -13.70 2.83
N ASP A 99 -2.61 -14.28 3.47
CA ASP A 99 -2.59 -14.47 4.92
C ASP A 99 -2.64 -13.13 5.66
N PHE A 100 -1.90 -12.13 5.17
CA PHE A 100 -1.96 -10.77 5.68
C PHE A 100 -3.36 -10.15 5.52
N LEU A 101 -3.99 -10.28 4.34
CA LEU A 101 -5.34 -9.76 4.10
C LEU A 101 -6.39 -10.46 4.96
N ALA A 102 -6.31 -11.78 5.11
CA ALA A 102 -7.22 -12.57 5.91
C ALA A 102 -7.16 -12.20 7.40
N ALA A 103 -5.98 -11.84 7.89
CA ALA A 103 -5.76 -11.41 9.28
C ALA A 103 -6.35 -10.02 9.60
N GLN A 104 -6.76 -9.23 8.60
CA GLN A 104 -7.32 -7.91 8.83
C GLN A 104 -8.72 -7.99 9.49
N PRO A 105 -9.10 -7.01 10.32
CA PRO A 105 -10.33 -7.04 11.12
C PRO A 105 -11.63 -6.84 10.31
N HIS A 106 -11.52 -6.46 9.04
CA HIS A 106 -12.64 -6.19 8.14
C HIS A 106 -13.60 -7.39 8.00
N THR A 107 -14.89 -7.12 7.96
CA THR A 107 -15.93 -8.16 7.81
C THR A 107 -15.79 -8.89 6.48
N HIS A 108 -15.61 -8.13 5.39
CA HIS A 108 -15.41 -8.69 4.05
C HIS A 108 -14.04 -8.32 3.51
N LYS A 109 -13.42 -9.26 2.79
CA LYS A 109 -12.16 -9.04 2.06
C LYS A 109 -12.34 -9.47 0.62
N VAL A 110 -11.95 -8.61 -0.31
CA VAL A 110 -12.02 -8.87 -1.75
C VAL A 110 -10.63 -8.71 -2.35
N LEU A 111 -10.33 -9.61 -3.27
CA LEU A 111 -9.07 -9.69 -3.98
C LEU A 111 -9.33 -9.70 -5.48
N VAL A 112 -8.65 -8.83 -6.20
CA VAL A 112 -8.53 -8.90 -7.66
C VAL A 112 -7.05 -9.11 -7.98
N ALA A 113 -6.74 -9.96 -8.96
CA ALA A 113 -5.37 -10.20 -9.40
C ALA A 113 -4.93 -9.12 -10.40
N GLY A 114 -3.67 -8.68 -10.27
CA GLY A 114 -2.99 -7.82 -11.23
C GLY A 114 -2.07 -8.61 -12.16
N ASN A 115 -1.30 -7.92 -12.98
CA ASN A 115 -0.40 -8.56 -13.95
C ASN A 115 0.83 -9.21 -13.30
N HIS A 116 1.20 -8.82 -12.10
CA HIS A 116 2.30 -9.45 -11.37
C HIS A 116 1.89 -10.71 -10.60
N ASP A 117 0.59 -10.96 -10.43
CA ASP A 117 0.07 -12.12 -9.67
C ASP A 117 -0.05 -13.37 -10.55
N ALA A 118 1.05 -13.75 -11.20
CA ALA A 118 1.13 -14.75 -12.26
C ALA A 118 0.50 -16.11 -11.92
N TYR A 119 0.41 -16.49 -10.65
CA TYR A 119 -0.27 -17.72 -10.22
C TYR A 119 -1.75 -17.77 -10.66
N PHE A 120 -2.45 -16.62 -10.70
CA PHE A 120 -3.87 -16.58 -11.07
C PHE A 120 -4.10 -16.80 -12.57
N ASP A 121 -3.08 -16.64 -13.42
CA ASP A 121 -3.11 -17.02 -14.83
C ASP A 121 -2.38 -18.36 -15.07
N PRO A 122 -3.10 -19.45 -15.42
CA PRO A 122 -2.48 -20.73 -15.77
C PRO A 122 -1.36 -20.65 -16.81
N ASN A 123 -1.42 -19.68 -17.74
CA ASN A 123 -0.42 -19.48 -18.78
C ASN A 123 0.82 -18.71 -18.31
N ALA A 124 0.72 -17.99 -17.19
CA ALA A 124 1.81 -17.19 -16.61
C ALA A 124 2.49 -17.87 -15.41
N ARG A 125 1.86 -18.89 -14.79
CA ARG A 125 2.41 -19.64 -13.66
C ARG A 125 3.86 -20.07 -13.84
N SER A 126 4.64 -20.00 -12.77
CA SER A 126 5.99 -20.55 -12.73
C SER A 126 6.02 -22.06 -12.99
N LEU A 127 7.15 -22.59 -13.48
CA LEU A 127 7.30 -24.03 -13.71
C LEU A 127 7.08 -24.84 -12.43
N ALA A 128 7.57 -24.34 -11.29
CA ALA A 128 7.38 -24.98 -10.00
C ALA A 128 5.89 -25.06 -9.65
N ASP A 129 5.15 -23.95 -9.74
CA ASP A 129 3.73 -23.92 -9.42
C ASP A 129 2.89 -24.82 -10.35
N ARG A 130 3.26 -24.92 -11.64
CA ARG A 130 2.62 -25.87 -12.58
C ARG A 130 2.91 -27.33 -12.23
N THR A 131 4.16 -27.62 -11.85
CA THR A 131 4.63 -28.99 -11.59
C THR A 131 4.05 -29.52 -10.28
N PHE A 132 4.12 -28.73 -9.21
CA PHE A 132 3.69 -29.13 -7.88
C PHE A 132 2.20 -28.87 -7.63
N ARG A 133 1.54 -28.10 -8.51
CA ARG A 133 0.13 -27.70 -8.36
C ARG A 133 -0.18 -27.13 -6.98
N THR A 134 0.76 -26.37 -6.43
CA THR A 134 0.67 -25.76 -5.10
C THR A 134 -0.64 -25.01 -4.98
N PRO A 135 -1.60 -25.40 -4.13
CA PRO A 135 -2.87 -24.70 -4.02
C PRO A 135 -2.69 -23.38 -3.24
N LEU A 136 -3.52 -22.37 -3.57
CA LEU A 136 -3.72 -21.20 -2.71
C LEU A 136 -4.92 -21.45 -1.79
N ASP A 137 -4.74 -21.18 -0.50
CA ASP A 137 -5.81 -21.08 0.46
C ASP A 137 -6.22 -19.61 0.61
N LEU A 138 -7.42 -19.27 0.12
CA LEU A 138 -7.92 -17.89 0.14
C LEU A 138 -8.37 -17.44 1.54
N LYS A 139 -8.49 -18.33 2.54
CA LYS A 139 -8.82 -17.99 3.94
C LYS A 139 -10.04 -17.05 4.11
N GLY A 140 -11.05 -17.23 3.27
CA GLY A 140 -12.27 -16.42 3.28
C GLY A 140 -12.15 -15.05 2.56
N VAL A 141 -11.02 -14.76 1.93
CA VAL A 141 -10.88 -13.64 1.00
C VAL A 141 -11.59 -14.00 -0.31
N HIS A 142 -12.48 -13.14 -0.77
CA HIS A 142 -13.20 -13.33 -2.03
C HIS A 142 -12.33 -12.91 -3.20
N TYR A 143 -11.75 -13.88 -3.93
CA TYR A 143 -11.12 -13.61 -5.20
C TYR A 143 -12.19 -13.40 -6.28
N LEU A 144 -12.06 -12.34 -7.08
CA LEU A 144 -12.96 -12.04 -8.20
C LEU A 144 -12.21 -12.10 -9.53
N GLN A 145 -12.68 -12.97 -10.44
CA GLN A 145 -12.18 -13.08 -11.80
C GLN A 145 -13.32 -13.15 -12.81
N HIS A 146 -13.57 -12.05 -13.54
CA HIS A 146 -14.68 -11.94 -14.51
C HIS A 146 -16.05 -12.27 -13.89
N GLU A 147 -16.19 -12.00 -12.60
CA GLU A 147 -17.39 -12.32 -11.82
C GLU A 147 -17.76 -11.14 -10.91
N ALA A 148 -18.96 -11.20 -10.37
CA ALA A 148 -19.47 -10.25 -9.39
C ALA A 148 -19.97 -11.00 -8.16
N LEU A 149 -19.84 -10.38 -7.00
CA LEU A 149 -20.23 -10.93 -5.71
C LEU A 149 -21.12 -9.95 -4.96
N THR A 150 -22.18 -10.47 -4.35
CA THR A 150 -23.03 -9.73 -3.41
C THR A 150 -22.64 -10.10 -1.99
N LEU A 151 -22.29 -9.11 -1.17
CA LEU A 151 -21.94 -9.26 0.24
C LEU A 151 -23.17 -8.95 1.10
N THR A 152 -23.42 -9.76 2.13
CA THR A 152 -24.59 -9.68 3.02
C THR A 152 -24.17 -9.64 4.48
#